data_AF-A0A4Q1BIV0-F1
#
_entry.id   AF-A0A4Q1BIV0-F1
#
_cell.length_a   1.000
_cell.length_b   1.000
_cell.length_c   1.000
_cell.angle_alpha   90.00
_cell.angle_beta   90.00
_cell.angle_gamma   90.00
#
_symmetry.space_group_name_H-M   'P 1'
#
loop_
_entity.id
_entity.type
_entity.pdbx_description
1 polymer ?
#
loop_
_entity_poly.entity_id
_entity_poly.type
_entity_poly.pdbx_seq_one_letter_code
_entity_poly.pdbx_strand_id
1 'polypeptide(L)'
;MASLIRLTVRRATPLSRSFSVSAMGRKDLLQDLYVSQLKNYKPAPQAQDAHVGLVRNYTAPSPPQAPALPTDLASELAKFDSEEPIIGQTTATPKKEEEGESADAFLTFLEKDQSKEEVHH
;
A
#
# COMPACT_ATOMS: atom_id res chain seq x y z
N MET A 1 -41.39 5.06 -107.13
CA MET A 1 -41.58 4.03 -106.10
C MET A 1 -40.22 3.45 -105.75
N ALA A 2 -39.87 3.48 -104.46
CA ALA A 2 -38.75 2.78 -103.78
C ALA A 2 -37.32 3.24 -104.11
N SER A 3 -36.35 3.30 -103.18
CA SER A 3 -36.34 3.20 -101.71
C SER A 3 -34.94 3.65 -101.25
N LEU A 4 -34.84 4.56 -100.28
CA LEU A 4 -33.56 4.99 -99.67
C LEU A 4 -33.22 4.07 -98.49
N ILE A 5 -32.16 3.28 -98.61
CA ILE A 5 -31.66 2.43 -97.53
C ILE A 5 -30.72 3.26 -96.64
N ARG A 6 -31.18 3.63 -95.44
CA ARG A 6 -30.33 4.20 -94.38
C ARG A 6 -29.64 3.07 -93.62
N LEU A 7 -28.32 2.99 -93.74
CA LEU A 7 -27.51 2.10 -92.91
C LEU A 7 -27.25 2.78 -91.56
N THR A 8 -27.85 2.28 -90.48
CA THR A 8 -27.53 2.71 -89.11
C THR A 8 -26.52 1.75 -88.51
N VAL A 9 -25.28 2.22 -88.31
CA VAL A 9 -24.26 1.47 -87.58
C VAL A 9 -24.59 1.51 -86.10
N ARG A 10 -25.09 0.40 -85.56
CA ARG A 10 -25.22 0.21 -84.10
C ARG A 10 -23.84 -0.11 -83.53
N ARG A 11 -23.16 0.88 -82.92
CA ARG A 11 -22.00 0.59 -82.07
C ARG A 11 -22.51 -0.11 -80.81
N ALA A 12 -22.17 -1.40 -80.66
CA ALA A 12 -22.39 -2.11 -79.41
C ALA A 12 -21.52 -1.48 -78.32
N THR A 13 -22.13 -0.99 -77.25
CA THR A 13 -21.40 -0.58 -76.04
C THR A 13 -20.87 -1.84 -75.35
N PRO A 14 -19.59 -1.92 -74.98
CA PRO A 14 -19.10 -3.07 -74.23
C PRO A 14 -19.81 -3.09 -72.87
N LEU A 15 -20.42 -4.22 -72.53
CA LEU A 15 -21.01 -4.43 -71.20
C LEU A 15 -19.87 -4.54 -70.19
N SER A 16 -19.48 -3.43 -69.56
CA SER A 16 -18.54 -3.47 -68.45
C SER A 16 -19.23 -4.11 -67.24
N ARG A 17 -18.84 -5.34 -66.89
CA ARG A 17 -19.21 -5.93 -65.61
C ARG A 17 -18.44 -5.21 -64.51
N SER A 18 -19.08 -4.27 -63.84
CA SER A 18 -18.53 -3.61 -62.66
C SER A 18 -18.54 -4.60 -61.49
N PHE A 19 -17.36 -4.98 -61.00
CA PHE A 19 -17.24 -5.71 -59.74
C PHE A 19 -17.28 -4.69 -58.60
N SER A 20 -18.40 -4.65 -57.86
CA SER A 20 -18.47 -3.93 -56.60
C SER A 20 -17.80 -4.80 -55.53
N VAL A 21 -16.53 -4.53 -55.25
CA VAL A 21 -15.90 -5.06 -54.04
C VAL A 21 -16.33 -4.13 -52.91
N SER A 22 -17.39 -4.52 -52.19
CA SER A 22 -17.61 -3.98 -50.86
C SER A 22 -16.44 -4.43 -50.01
N ALA A 23 -15.42 -3.59 -49.89
CA ALA A 23 -14.44 -3.71 -48.83
C ALA A 23 -15.17 -3.40 -47.51
N MET A 24 -16.05 -4.32 -47.09
CA MET A 24 -16.35 -4.51 -45.69
C MET A 24 -15.01 -4.97 -45.11
N GLY A 25 -14.16 -3.98 -44.78
CA GLY A 25 -12.85 -4.20 -44.19
C GLY A 25 -13.04 -5.25 -43.11
N ARG A 26 -12.22 -6.30 -43.16
CA ARG A 26 -12.30 -7.48 -42.29
C ARG A 26 -12.25 -6.99 -40.84
N LYS A 27 -13.41 -6.69 -40.27
CA LYS A 27 -13.54 -6.32 -38.87
C LYS A 27 -13.21 -7.57 -38.10
N ASP A 28 -12.19 -7.46 -37.27
CA ASP A 28 -11.83 -8.55 -36.38
C ASP A 28 -12.93 -8.67 -35.32
N LEU A 29 -13.81 -9.64 -35.52
CA LEU A 29 -14.96 -9.88 -34.66
C LEU A 29 -14.53 -10.20 -33.22
N LEU A 30 -13.34 -10.79 -33.02
CA LEU A 30 -12.82 -11.09 -31.70
C LEU A 30 -12.35 -9.81 -31.00
N GLN A 31 -11.67 -8.93 -31.73
CA GLN A 31 -11.26 -7.63 -31.21
C GLN A 31 -12.47 -6.75 -30.86
N ASP A 32 -13.45 -6.68 -31.74
CA ASP A 32 -14.67 -5.90 -31.52
C ASP A 32 -15.48 -6.44 -30.33
N LEU A 33 -15.60 -7.78 -30.23
CA LEU A 33 -16.25 -8.42 -29.07
C LEU A 33 -15.48 -8.10 -27.78
N TYR A 34 -14.16 -8.26 -27.76
CA TYR A 34 -13.34 -7.97 -26.58
C TYR A 34 -13.49 -6.53 -26.10
N VAL A 35 -13.37 -5.57 -27.02
CA VAL A 35 -13.50 -4.13 -26.70
C VAL A 35 -14.92 -3.81 -26.22
N SER A 36 -15.95 -4.44 -26.78
CA SER A 36 -17.33 -4.25 -26.31
C SER A 36 -17.54 -4.80 -24.90
N GLN A 37 -16.99 -5.97 -24.57
CA GLN A 37 -17.07 -6.54 -23.23
C GLN A 37 -16.34 -5.66 -22.21
N LEU A 38 -15.14 -5.16 -22.55
CA LEU A 38 -14.41 -4.24 -21.67
C LEU A 38 -15.17 -2.94 -21.40
N LYS A 39 -15.76 -2.34 -22.44
CA LYS A 39 -16.52 -1.09 -22.31
C LYS A 39 -17.83 -1.28 -21.54
N ASN A 40 -18.45 -2.45 -21.68
CA ASN A 40 -19.68 -2.79 -20.99
C ASN A 40 -19.44 -3.32 -19.56
N TYR A 41 -18.20 -3.69 -19.23
CA TYR A 41 -17.85 -4.17 -17.91
C TYR A 41 -17.98 -3.05 -16.88
N LYS A 42 -18.97 -3.18 -16.02
CA LYS A 42 -19.12 -2.38 -14.81
C LYS A 42 -18.66 -3.25 -13.65
N PRO A 43 -17.52 -2.93 -12.99
CA PRO A 43 -17.11 -3.68 -11.82
C PRO A 43 -18.22 -3.62 -10.77
N ALA A 44 -18.42 -4.73 -10.07
CA ALA A 44 -19.34 -4.74 -8.94
C ALA A 44 -18.90 -3.64 -7.95
N PRO A 45 -19.83 -2.83 -7.42
CA PRO A 45 -19.48 -1.81 -6.46
C PRO A 45 -18.75 -2.46 -5.29
N GLN A 46 -17.57 -1.95 -4.96
CA GLN A 46 -16.84 -2.40 -3.79
C GLN A 46 -17.76 -2.23 -2.58
N ALA A 47 -18.05 -3.33 -1.89
CA ALA A 47 -18.86 -3.29 -0.69
C ALA A 47 -18.21 -2.29 0.27
N GLN A 48 -18.99 -1.36 0.81
CA GLN A 48 -18.48 -0.31 1.71
C GLN A 48 -17.73 -0.94 2.90
N ASP A 49 -18.11 -2.15 3.29
CA ASP A 49 -17.53 -2.93 4.38
C ASP A 49 -16.46 -3.93 3.93
N ALA A 50 -15.86 -3.79 2.74
CA ALA A 50 -14.80 -4.69 2.25
C ALA A 50 -13.55 -4.77 3.16
N HIS A 51 -13.44 -3.84 4.11
CA HIS A 51 -12.39 -3.79 5.12
C HIS A 51 -12.75 -4.55 6.41
N VAL A 52 -14.04 -4.84 6.64
CA VAL A 52 -14.52 -5.53 7.85
C VAL A 52 -14.14 -7.01 7.76
N GLY A 53 -13.16 -7.41 8.57
CA GLY A 53 -12.66 -8.79 8.64
C GLY A 53 -11.34 -9.04 7.93
N LEU A 54 -10.90 -8.14 7.04
CA LEU A 54 -9.55 -8.18 6.43
C LEU A 54 -8.53 -7.39 7.25
N VAL A 55 -8.97 -6.30 7.90
CA VAL A 55 -8.10 -5.43 8.69
C VAL A 55 -8.56 -5.45 10.15
N ARG A 56 -7.62 -5.56 11.08
CA ARG A 56 -7.93 -5.39 12.51
C ARG A 56 -8.24 -3.92 12.78
N ASN A 57 -9.36 -3.67 13.46
CA ASN A 57 -9.75 -2.33 13.87
C ASN A 57 -8.66 -1.71 14.74
N TYR A 58 -8.13 -0.57 14.30
CA TYR A 58 -7.15 0.18 15.06
C TYR A 58 -7.87 1.05 16.10
N THR A 59 -7.66 0.74 17.37
CA THR A 59 -8.06 1.60 18.50
C THR A 59 -6.81 2.27 19.06
N ALA A 60 -6.77 3.60 19.01
CA ALA A 60 -5.70 4.34 19.68
C ALA A 60 -5.76 4.05 21.19
N PRO A 61 -4.61 3.81 21.85
CA PRO A 61 -4.58 3.65 23.30
C PRO A 61 -5.09 4.94 23.96
N SER A 62 -5.77 4.81 25.10
CA SER A 62 -6.18 5.96 25.89
C SER A 62 -4.95 6.81 26.24
N PRO A 63 -5.06 8.15 26.23
CA PRO A 63 -3.96 9.01 26.62
C PRO A 63 -3.50 8.65 28.04
N PRO A 64 -2.19 8.72 28.33
CA PRO A 64 -1.68 8.41 29.65
C PRO A 64 -2.34 9.33 30.67
N GLN A 65 -2.80 8.74 31.78
CA GLN A 65 -3.33 9.53 32.87
C GLN A 65 -2.18 10.34 33.48
N ALA A 66 -2.36 11.65 33.58
CA ALA A 66 -1.40 12.49 34.27
C ALA A 66 -1.23 11.99 35.71
N PRO A 67 0.00 11.94 36.24
CA PRO A 67 0.22 11.54 37.62
C PRO A 67 -0.62 12.44 38.53
N ALA A 68 -1.43 11.82 39.39
CA ALA A 68 -2.20 12.55 40.38
C ALA A 68 -1.23 13.24 41.32
N LEU A 69 -1.42 14.55 41.52
CA LEU A 69 -0.70 15.26 42.57
C LEU A 69 -1.07 14.61 43.92
N PRO A 70 -0.10 14.34 44.81
CA PRO A 70 -0.41 13.82 46.13
C PRO A 70 -1.32 14.82 46.86
N THR A 71 -2.33 14.32 47.54
CA THR A 71 -3.35 15.15 48.21
C THR A 71 -2.79 15.94 49.40
N ASP A 72 -1.60 15.59 49.87
CA ASP A 72 -0.94 16.19 51.03
C ASP A 72 0.46 16.72 50.70
N LEU A 73 0.52 17.64 49.73
CA LEU A 73 1.74 18.37 49.38
C LEU A 73 2.31 19.16 50.57
N ALA A 74 1.47 19.60 51.50
CA ALA A 74 1.91 20.41 52.64
C ALA A 74 2.78 19.60 53.61
N SER A 75 2.40 18.37 53.94
CA SER A 75 3.21 17.52 54.81
C SER A 75 4.49 17.03 54.13
N GLU A 76 4.46 16.80 52.81
CA GLU A 76 5.65 16.40 52.04
C GLU A 76 6.65 17.55 51.92
N LEU A 77 6.18 18.78 51.69
CA LEU A 77 7.03 19.98 51.68
C LEU A 77 7.63 20.24 53.07
N ALA A 78 6.85 20.10 54.13
CA ALA A 78 7.36 20.26 55.50
C ALA A 78 8.46 19.24 55.84
N LYS A 79 8.33 17.99 55.34
CA LYS A 79 9.39 16.97 55.47
C LYS A 79 10.63 17.33 54.67
N PHE A 80 10.46 17.78 53.42
CA PHE A 80 11.57 18.22 52.58
C PHE A 80 12.32 19.42 53.18
N ASP A 81 11.60 20.41 53.70
CA ASP A 81 12.18 21.57 54.35
C ASP A 81 12.89 21.22 55.67
N SER A 82 12.44 20.17 56.35
CA SER A 82 13.07 19.66 57.58
C SER A 82 14.29 18.77 57.31
N GLU A 83 14.46 18.29 56.08
CA GLU A 83 15.56 17.41 55.70
C GLU A 83 16.71 18.26 55.15
N GLU A 84 17.68 18.57 56.01
CA GLU A 84 18.88 19.30 55.59
C GLU A 84 19.69 18.46 54.58
N PRO A 85 20.00 18.97 53.37
CA PRO A 85 20.79 18.25 52.41
C PRO A 85 22.23 18.12 52.91
N ILE A 86 22.62 16.91 53.31
CA ILE A 86 24.00 16.60 53.70
C ILE A 86 24.84 16.53 52.42
N ILE A 87 25.52 17.62 52.08
CA ILE A 87 26.51 17.63 51.00
C ILE A 87 27.66 16.70 51.41
N GLY A 88 27.65 15.47 50.89
CA GLY A 88 28.75 14.52 51.02
C GLY A 88 28.52 13.28 51.88
N GLN A 89 27.28 12.94 52.27
CA GLN A 89 27.02 11.61 52.84
C GLN A 89 26.64 10.63 51.73
N THR A 90 27.65 9.99 51.14
CA THR A 90 27.49 8.66 50.53
C THR A 90 27.11 7.67 51.62
N THR A 91 25.84 7.65 52.02
CA THR A 91 25.23 6.41 52.47
C THR A 91 25.12 5.55 51.23
N ALA A 92 26.15 4.73 51.00
CA ALA A 92 26.07 3.59 50.13
C ALA A 92 24.94 2.70 50.68
N THR A 93 23.71 2.99 50.25
CA THR A 93 22.68 1.96 50.15
C THR A 93 23.27 0.94 49.19
N PRO A 94 23.50 -0.32 49.60
CA PRO A 94 23.85 -1.35 48.64
C PRO A 94 22.64 -1.46 47.72
N LYS A 95 22.69 -0.79 46.57
CA LYS A 95 21.87 -1.17 45.43
C LYS A 95 22.21 -2.62 45.21
N LYS A 96 21.23 -3.47 45.50
CA LYS A 96 21.23 -4.86 45.07
C LYS A 96 21.51 -4.82 43.58
N GLU A 97 22.71 -5.24 43.21
CA GLU A 97 23.14 -5.41 41.83
C GLU A 97 22.11 -6.34 41.18
N GLU A 98 21.30 -5.79 40.29
CA GLU A 98 20.54 -6.63 39.37
C GLU A 98 21.58 -7.26 38.44
N GLU A 99 21.71 -8.58 38.53
CA GLU A 99 22.60 -9.41 37.71
C GLU A 99 22.30 -9.18 36.22
N GLY A 100 22.95 -8.17 35.62
CA GLY A 100 22.73 -7.83 34.21
C GLY A 100 23.35 -6.51 33.75
N GLU A 101 23.60 -5.56 34.66
CA GLU A 101 24.06 -4.20 34.30
C GLU A 101 25.43 -3.83 34.91
N SER A 102 26.23 -4.80 35.33
CA SER A 102 27.60 -4.50 35.78
C SER A 102 28.51 -4.19 34.58
N ALA A 103 29.46 -3.27 34.77
CA ALA A 103 30.42 -2.90 33.74
C ALA A 103 31.18 -4.12 33.19
N ASP A 104 31.44 -5.12 34.02
CA ASP A 104 32.08 -6.37 33.63
C ASP A 104 31.21 -7.21 32.68
N ALA A 105 29.89 -7.24 32.88
CA ALA A 105 28.96 -7.90 31.95
C ALA A 105 28.93 -7.19 30.58
N PHE A 106 29.06 -5.86 30.55
CA PHE A 106 29.12 -5.09 29.31
C PHE A 106 30.44 -5.30 28.55
N LEU A 107 31.58 -5.33 29.25
CA LEU A 107 32.88 -5.59 28.63
C LEU A 107 32.95 -7.00 28.04
N THR A 108 32.43 -8.01 28.77
CA THR A 108 32.37 -9.40 28.27
C THR A 108 31.40 -9.57 27.10
N PHE A 109 30.36 -8.74 26.99
CA PHE A 109 29.47 -8.72 25.83
C PHE A 109 30.16 -8.11 24.59
N LEU A 110 30.89 -7.01 24.76
CA LEU A 110 31.64 -6.38 23.65
C LEU A 110 32.78 -7.25 23.12
N GLU A 111 33.38 -8.08 23.99
CA GLU A 111 34.45 -9.00 23.60
C GLU A 111 33.94 -10.21 22.81
N LYS A 112 32.65 -10.55 22.92
CA LYS A 112 32.07 -11.64 22.14
C LYS A 112 31.95 -11.24 20.66
N ASP A 113 32.76 -11.88 19.82
CA ASP A 113 32.70 -11.75 18.36
C ASP A 113 31.30 -12.14 17.86
N GLN A 114 30.73 -11.36 16.95
CA GLN A 114 29.44 -11.70 16.33
C GLN A 114 29.61 -13.04 15.61
N SER A 115 28.70 -14.00 15.84
CA SER A 115 28.78 -15.32 15.22
C SER A 115 28.94 -15.17 13.71
N LYS A 116 30.06 -15.66 13.16
CA LYS A 116 30.24 -15.72 11.71
C LYS A 116 29.08 -16.52 11.13
N GLU A 117 28.22 -15.85 10.38
CA GLU A 117 27.21 -16.51 9.59
C GLU A 117 27.93 -17.50 8.65
N GLU A 118 27.77 -18.79 8.90
CA GLU A 118 28.20 -19.83 7.97
C GLU A 118 27.39 -19.64 6.69
N VAL A 119 28.00 -18.99 5.70
CA VAL A 119 27.50 -18.96 4.32
C VAL A 119 27.55 -20.41 3.83
N HIS A 120 26.43 -21.12 3.95
CA HIS A 120 26.24 -22.41 3.30
C HIS A 120 26.26 -22.16 1.78
N HIS A 121 27.41 -22.45 1.17
CA HIS A 121 27.53 -22.72 -0.26
C HIS A 121 27.06 -24.15 -0.55
#